data_AF-A0A935YII7-F1
#
_entry.id   AF-A0A935YII7-F1
#
_cell.length_a   1.000
_cell.length_b   1.000
_cell.length_c   1.000
_cell.angle_alpha   90.00
_cell.angle_beta   90.00
_cell.angle_gamma   90.00
#
_symmetry.space_group_name_H-M   'P 1'
#
loop_
_entity.id
_entity.type
_entity.pdbx_description
1 polymer ?
#
loop_
_entity_poly.entity_id
_entity_poly.type
_entity_poly.pdbx_seq_one_letter_code
_entity_poly.pdbx_strand_id
1 'polypeptide(L)'
;MDGKISPASADQQWQENTDQSKPRNRITGNPKQTKTPGEPSEPMDLGAPDEIIGGPSTATGYAKARAARELYQAQLAKLELDRKRGTLVRADEVRLGAFNMARKARDQLIALPERLASVLAAIQEPAEVQRILEEEIERICQEIADAERP
;
A
#
# COMPACT_ATOMS: atom_id res chain seq x y z
N MET A 1 -32.52 -35.28 -21.07
CA MET A 1 -31.30 -35.72 -20.37
C MET A 1 -30.56 -36.64 -21.33
N ASP A 2 -29.61 -36.11 -22.09
CA ASP A 2 -28.58 -36.92 -22.76
C ASP A 2 -27.35 -36.03 -23.01
N GLY A 3 -26.58 -35.89 -21.92
CA GLY A 3 -25.30 -35.19 -21.90
C GLY A 3 -24.18 -36.13 -22.31
N LYS A 4 -24.10 -36.46 -23.60
CA LYS A 4 -22.93 -37.11 -24.17
C LYS A 4 -22.20 -36.11 -25.05
N ILE A 5 -21.27 -35.36 -24.45
CA ILE A 5 -20.18 -34.77 -25.23
C ILE A 5 -19.47 -35.98 -25.83
N SER A 6 -19.61 -36.17 -27.13
CA SER A 6 -18.98 -37.30 -27.81
C SER A 6 -17.46 -37.16 -27.61
N PRO A 7 -16.77 -38.16 -27.01
CA PRO A 7 -15.33 -38.07 -26.71
C PRO A 7 -14.51 -37.72 -27.94
N ALA A 8 -14.92 -38.25 -29.10
CA ALA A 8 -14.30 -37.96 -30.39
C ALA A 8 -14.35 -36.48 -30.79
N SER A 9 -15.42 -35.76 -30.46
CA SER A 9 -15.54 -34.32 -30.76
C SER A 9 -14.69 -33.47 -29.82
N ALA A 10 -14.51 -33.91 -28.58
CA ALA A 10 -13.62 -33.26 -27.62
C ALA A 10 -12.14 -33.47 -28.02
N ASP A 11 -11.78 -34.70 -28.40
CA ASP A 11 -10.41 -35.04 -28.83
C ASP A 11 -10.03 -34.32 -30.13
N GLN A 12 -10.96 -34.20 -31.08
CA GLN A 12 -10.75 -33.45 -32.31
C GLN A 12 -10.53 -31.95 -32.04
N GLN A 13 -11.37 -31.34 -31.21
CA GLN A 13 -11.19 -29.93 -30.82
C GLN A 13 -9.89 -29.71 -30.05
N TRP A 14 -9.47 -30.68 -29.24
CA TRP A 14 -8.18 -30.62 -28.57
C TRP A 14 -7.02 -30.68 -29.58
N GLN A 15 -7.04 -31.59 -30.54
CA GLN A 15 -5.99 -31.72 -31.55
C GLN A 15 -5.87 -30.48 -32.44
N GLU A 16 -7.00 -29.89 -32.86
CA GLU A 16 -7.01 -28.68 -33.70
C GLU A 16 -6.42 -27.44 -33.00
N ASN A 17 -6.59 -27.37 -31.68
CA ASN A 17 -6.04 -26.31 -30.80
C ASN A 17 -4.62 -26.64 -30.30
N THR A 18 -4.25 -27.92 -30.24
CA THR A 18 -2.96 -28.42 -29.71
C THR A 18 -1.94 -28.75 -30.80
N ASP A 19 -2.21 -28.39 -32.05
CA ASP A 19 -1.25 -28.57 -33.15
C ASP A 19 -0.01 -27.67 -32.95
N GLN A 20 1.08 -28.28 -32.46
CA GLN A 20 2.37 -27.65 -32.19
C GLN A 20 3.15 -27.27 -33.46
N SER A 21 2.68 -27.69 -34.64
CA SER A 21 3.34 -27.38 -35.92
C SER A 21 2.90 -26.05 -36.53
N LYS A 22 1.88 -25.37 -35.97
CA LYS A 22 1.53 -24.00 -36.32
C LYS A 22 2.62 -23.04 -35.82
N PRO A 23 3.21 -22.19 -36.67
CA PRO A 23 4.30 -21.30 -36.26
C PRO A 23 3.77 -20.32 -35.19
N ARG A 24 4.26 -20.43 -33.96
CA ARG A 24 4.13 -19.36 -32.96
C ARG A 24 4.79 -18.12 -33.58
N ASN A 25 4.02 -17.04 -33.73
CA ASN A 25 4.53 -15.77 -34.25
C ASN A 25 5.84 -15.42 -33.54
N ARG A 26 6.93 -15.50 -34.30
CA ARG A 26 8.29 -15.30 -33.82
C ARG A 26 8.48 -13.81 -33.63
N ILE A 27 8.58 -13.35 -32.38
CA ILE A 27 8.95 -11.98 -32.06
C ILE A 27 10.47 -11.81 -32.31
N THR A 28 10.89 -11.83 -33.57
CA THR A 28 12.24 -11.37 -33.93
C THR A 28 12.22 -9.85 -33.97
N GLY A 29 12.33 -9.24 -32.79
CA GLY A 29 12.66 -7.83 -32.63
C GLY A 29 13.84 -7.73 -31.67
N ASN A 30 14.90 -7.04 -32.06
CA ASN A 30 16.02 -6.74 -31.17
C ASN A 30 15.48 -6.06 -29.90
N PRO A 31 15.81 -6.55 -28.69
CA PRO A 31 15.37 -5.90 -27.46
C PRO A 31 16.11 -4.57 -27.31
N LYS A 32 15.47 -3.48 -27.72
CA LYS A 32 15.95 -2.13 -27.47
C LYS A 32 15.44 -1.69 -26.11
N GLN A 33 16.06 -2.17 -25.03
CA GLN A 33 16.11 -1.50 -23.73
C GLN A 33 16.92 -2.34 -22.72
N THR A 34 18.21 -2.04 -22.64
CA THR A 34 19.03 -2.41 -21.49
C THR A 34 18.63 -1.47 -20.34
N LYS A 35 17.83 -1.96 -19.38
CA LYS A 35 17.44 -1.17 -18.21
C LYS A 35 18.57 -1.16 -17.18
N THR A 36 19.00 0.02 -16.76
CA THR A 36 19.83 0.22 -15.57
C THR A 36 18.99 0.04 -14.30
N PRO A 37 19.48 -0.64 -13.24
CA PRO A 37 18.72 -0.84 -12.01
C PRO A 37 18.59 0.47 -11.21
N GLY A 38 17.37 0.90 -10.89
CA GLY A 38 17.14 1.99 -9.93
C GLY A 38 15.90 2.87 -10.12
N GLU A 39 15.24 2.83 -11.28
CA GLU A 39 14.06 3.67 -11.51
C GLU A 39 12.73 2.94 -11.19
N PRO A 40 11.77 3.63 -10.56
CA PRO A 40 10.43 3.09 -10.36
C PRO A 40 9.80 2.78 -11.71
N SER A 41 9.13 1.62 -11.80
CA SER A 41 8.49 1.20 -13.04
C SER A 41 7.41 2.20 -13.43
N GLU A 42 7.55 2.87 -14.58
CA GLU A 42 6.46 3.66 -15.14
C GLU A 42 5.22 2.76 -15.28
N PRO A 43 4.01 3.27 -14.95
CA PRO A 43 2.80 2.54 -15.23
C PRO A 43 2.76 2.25 -16.73
N MET A 44 2.52 0.98 -17.09
CA MET A 44 2.34 0.58 -18.49
C MET A 44 1.36 1.53 -19.17
N ASP A 45 1.84 2.26 -20.18
CA ASP A 45 1.04 3.10 -21.05
C ASP A 45 -0.02 2.22 -21.72
N LEU A 46 -1.22 2.26 -21.15
CA LEU A 46 -2.43 1.73 -21.74
C LEU A 46 -2.76 2.67 -22.89
N GLY A 47 -2.24 2.35 -24.07
CA GLY A 47 -2.54 3.07 -25.30
C GLY A 47 -4.01 3.44 -25.34
N ALA A 48 -4.26 4.73 -25.59
CA ALA A 48 -5.59 5.31 -25.69
C ALA A 48 -6.52 4.43 -26.55
N PRO A 49 -7.83 4.40 -26.27
CA PRO A 49 -8.78 3.58 -27.01
C PRO A 49 -8.87 4.13 -28.44
N ASP A 50 -8.00 3.63 -29.32
CA ASP A 50 -8.09 3.92 -30.74
C ASP A 50 -9.30 3.16 -31.26
N GLU A 51 -10.32 3.92 -31.66
CA GLU A 51 -11.51 3.42 -32.33
C GLU A 51 -11.09 2.77 -33.65
N ILE A 52 -10.89 1.45 -33.65
CA ILE A 52 -10.74 0.68 -34.89
C ILE A 52 -11.89 -0.32 -35.01
N ILE A 53 -12.72 0.02 -35.98
CA ILE A 53 -13.91 -0.63 -36.49
C ILE A 53 -13.60 -2.08 -36.94
N GLY A 54 -14.36 -3.06 -36.44
CA GLY A 54 -14.77 -4.27 -37.18
C GLY A 54 -13.89 -5.55 -37.17
N GLY A 55 -14.15 -6.46 -36.21
CA GLY A 55 -14.02 -7.93 -36.30
C GLY A 55 -12.64 -8.60 -36.06
N PRO A 56 -12.54 -9.93 -35.85
CA PRO A 56 -13.27 -10.84 -34.97
C PRO A 56 -12.40 -11.18 -33.73
N SER A 57 -12.54 -10.46 -32.61
CA SER A 57 -11.80 -10.87 -31.40
C SER A 57 -12.40 -10.35 -30.08
N THR A 58 -13.74 -10.32 -29.99
CA THR A 58 -14.45 -10.15 -28.71
C THR A 58 -13.99 -11.16 -27.66
N ALA A 59 -13.59 -12.37 -28.08
CA ALA A 59 -13.00 -13.40 -27.22
C ALA A 59 -11.63 -13.00 -26.64
N THR A 60 -10.75 -12.31 -27.39
CA THR A 60 -9.45 -11.86 -26.87
C THR A 60 -9.58 -10.59 -26.03
N GLY A 61 -10.51 -9.69 -26.38
CA GLY A 61 -10.88 -8.55 -25.55
C GLY A 61 -11.46 -8.97 -24.20
N TYR A 62 -12.36 -9.95 -24.20
CA TYR A 62 -12.92 -10.54 -22.98
C TYR A 62 -11.87 -11.25 -22.13
N ALA A 63 -10.95 -12.01 -22.75
CA ALA A 63 -9.85 -12.64 -22.03
C ALA A 63 -8.90 -11.61 -21.39
N LYS A 64 -8.59 -10.51 -22.10
CA LYS A 64 -7.80 -9.40 -21.56
C LYS A 64 -8.52 -8.69 -20.39
N ALA A 65 -9.81 -8.40 -20.54
CA ALA A 65 -10.61 -7.78 -19.48
C ALA A 65 -10.72 -8.68 -18.24
N ARG A 66 -10.88 -10.00 -18.44
CA ARG A 66 -10.89 -10.99 -17.36
C ARG A 66 -9.54 -11.07 -16.63
N ALA A 67 -8.44 -11.13 -17.37
CA ALA A 67 -7.10 -11.14 -16.79
C ALA A 67 -6.82 -9.86 -15.98
N ALA A 68 -7.23 -8.69 -16.48
CA ALA A 68 -7.11 -7.43 -15.74
C ALA A 68 -7.91 -7.46 -14.44
N ARG A 69 -9.17 -7.94 -14.49
CA ARG A 69 -10.01 -8.08 -13.29
C ARG A 69 -9.40 -9.03 -12.26
N GLU A 70 -8.90 -10.20 -12.69
CA GLU A 70 -8.27 -11.18 -11.80
C GLU A 70 -6.99 -10.61 -11.17
N LEU A 71 -6.21 -9.83 -11.92
CA LEU A 71 -5.01 -9.15 -11.43
C LEU A 71 -5.34 -8.07 -10.39
N TYR A 72 -6.35 -7.22 -10.63
CA TYR A 72 -6.79 -6.24 -9.63
C TYR A 72 -7.37 -6.91 -8.37
N GLN A 73 -8.11 -8.02 -8.54
CA GLN A 73 -8.60 -8.81 -7.40
C GLN A 73 -7.46 -9.40 -6.58
N ALA A 74 -6.42 -9.93 -7.23
CA ALA A 74 -5.23 -10.43 -6.54
C ALA A 74 -4.48 -9.31 -5.78
N GLN A 75 -4.37 -8.12 -6.36
CA GLN A 75 -3.77 -6.96 -5.70
C GLN A 75 -4.57 -6.51 -4.47
N LEU A 76 -5.90 -6.46 -4.59
CA LEU A 76 -6.78 -6.11 -3.48
C LEU A 76 -6.70 -7.14 -2.35
N ALA A 77 -6.71 -8.44 -2.68
CA ALA A 77 -6.53 -9.51 -1.71
C ALA A 77 -5.16 -9.44 -1.00
N LYS A 78 -4.10 -9.05 -1.71
CA LYS A 78 -2.78 -8.82 -1.13
C LYS A 78 -2.81 -7.66 -0.12
N LEU A 79 -3.38 -6.51 -0.49
CA LEU A 79 -3.51 -5.35 0.40
C LEU A 79 -4.33 -5.67 1.65
N GLU A 80 -5.43 -6.42 1.51
CA GLU A 80 -6.24 -6.86 2.64
C GLU A 80 -5.48 -7.81 3.57
N LEU A 81 -4.72 -8.73 2.99
CA LEU A 81 -3.89 -9.67 3.74
C LEU A 81 -2.77 -8.93 4.48
N ASP A 82 -2.11 -7.95 3.86
CA ASP A 82 -1.10 -7.14 4.52
C ASP A 82 -1.71 -6.26 5.63
N ARG A 83 -2.91 -5.71 5.42
CA ARG A 83 -3.68 -5.00 6.46
C ARG A 83 -4.01 -5.92 7.65
N LYS A 84 -4.47 -7.15 7.39
CA LYS A 84 -4.79 -8.14 8.44
C LYS A 84 -3.55 -8.64 9.17
N ARG A 85 -2.39 -8.66 8.49
CA ARG A 85 -1.08 -8.96 9.10
C ARG A 85 -0.52 -7.82 9.94
N GLY A 86 -1.18 -6.65 9.93
CA GLY A 86 -0.75 -5.48 10.69
C GLY A 86 0.44 -4.74 10.07
N THR A 87 0.87 -5.08 8.84
CA THR A 87 1.96 -4.39 8.16
C THR A 87 1.51 -3.10 7.47
N LEU A 88 0.20 -2.94 7.23
CA LEU A 88 -0.38 -1.74 6.65
C LEU A 88 -1.41 -1.11 7.61
N VAL A 89 -1.15 0.13 8.02
CA VAL A 89 -2.08 1.01 8.73
C VAL A 89 -2.49 2.15 7.81
N ARG A 90 -3.70 2.68 7.96
CA ARG A 90 -4.15 3.82 7.16
C ARG A 90 -3.31 5.05 7.50
N ALA A 91 -2.74 5.68 6.47
CA ALA A 91 -1.90 6.87 6.64
C ALA A 91 -2.64 8.00 7.38
N ASP A 92 -3.94 8.16 7.17
CA ASP A 92 -4.74 9.20 7.82
C ASP A 92 -4.86 8.97 9.34
N GLU A 93 -4.96 7.71 9.77
CA GLU A 93 -5.03 7.35 11.19
C GLU A 93 -3.70 7.64 11.90
N VAL A 94 -2.58 7.30 11.27
CA VAL A 94 -1.24 7.62 11.78
C VAL A 94 -1.02 9.13 11.85
N ARG A 95 -1.40 9.88 10.81
CA ARG A 95 -1.27 11.36 10.80
C ARG A 95 -2.12 12.01 11.89
N LEU A 96 -3.36 11.55 12.06
CA LEU A 96 -4.24 12.06 13.11
C LEU A 96 -3.70 11.74 14.49
N GLY A 97 -3.19 10.52 14.70
CA GLY A 97 -2.51 10.11 15.92
C GLY A 97 -1.33 11.02 16.24
N ALA A 98 -0.40 11.19 15.30
CA ALA A 98 0.76 12.06 15.45
C ALA A 98 0.37 13.53 15.74
N PHE A 99 -0.67 14.05 15.06
CA PHE A 99 -1.15 15.40 15.30
C PHE A 99 -1.73 15.57 16.71
N ASN A 100 -2.55 14.61 17.16
CA ASN A 100 -3.11 14.63 18.51
C ASN A 100 -2.02 14.50 19.59
N MET A 101 -0.99 13.70 19.34
CA MET A 101 0.18 13.59 20.23
C MET A 101 0.94 14.92 20.32
N ALA A 102 1.28 15.52 19.18
CA ALA A 102 1.97 16.82 19.16
C ALA A 102 1.16 17.91 19.86
N ARG A 103 -0.18 17.88 19.69
CA ARG A 103 -1.09 18.75 20.41
C ARG A 103 -1.02 18.54 21.92
N LYS A 104 -1.13 17.29 22.40
CA LYS A 104 -1.05 16.97 23.82
C LYS A 104 0.28 17.44 24.42
N ALA A 105 1.38 17.20 23.72
CA ALA A 105 2.72 17.64 24.14
C ALA A 105 2.78 19.16 24.29
N ARG A 106 2.32 19.90 23.27
CA ARG A 106 2.28 21.36 23.31
C ARG A 106 1.41 21.87 24.47
N ASP A 107 0.23 21.30 24.65
CA ASP A 107 -0.72 21.73 25.68
C ASP A 107 -0.11 21.52 27.09
N GLN A 108 0.65 20.43 27.31
CA GLN A 108 1.38 20.22 28.58
C GLN A 108 2.54 21.21 28.78
N LEU A 109 3.33 21.48 27.75
CA LEU A 109 4.42 22.47 27.83
C LEU A 109 3.91 23.88 28.13
N ILE A 110 2.75 24.26 27.57
CA ILE A 110 2.11 25.56 27.85
C ILE A 110 1.58 25.62 29.29
N ALA A 111 1.08 24.52 29.83
CA ALA A 111 0.57 24.44 31.21
C ALA A 111 1.66 24.38 32.28
N LEU A 112 2.89 24.01 31.90
CA LEU A 112 4.01 23.79 32.83
C LEU A 112 4.33 25.02 33.70
N PRO A 113 4.46 26.26 33.17
CA PRO A 113 4.81 27.41 33.98
C PRO A 113 3.75 27.73 35.05
N GLU A 114 2.46 27.59 34.71
CA GLU A 114 1.37 27.84 35.64
C GLU A 114 1.40 26.85 36.81
N ARG A 115 1.66 25.56 36.54
CA ARG A 115 1.82 24.51 37.56
C ARG A 115 3.01 24.77 38.48
N LEU A 116 4.15 25.14 37.91
CA LEU A 116 5.40 25.25 38.65
C LEU A 116 5.60 26.63 39.29
N ALA A 117 4.87 27.67 38.90
CA ALA A 117 5.06 29.03 39.38
C ALA A 117 5.08 29.13 40.92
N SER A 118 4.12 28.49 41.59
CA SER A 118 4.03 28.51 43.07
C SER A 118 5.16 27.75 43.76
N VAL A 119 5.57 26.61 43.19
CA VAL A 119 6.64 25.75 43.72
C VAL A 119 7.98 26.47 43.56
N LEU A 120 8.26 26.98 42.36
CA LEU A 120 9.51 27.66 42.04
C LEU A 120 9.65 28.99 42.78
N ALA A 121 8.55 29.70 43.06
CA ALA A 121 8.59 30.94 43.85
C ALA A 121 9.07 30.74 45.29
N ALA A 122 8.95 29.52 45.84
CA ALA A 122 9.40 29.20 47.20
C ALA A 122 10.90 28.83 47.27
N ILE A 123 11.56 28.61 46.14
CA ILE A 123 12.93 28.08 46.07
C ILE A 123 13.91 29.22 45.81
N GLN A 124 15.00 29.25 46.58
CA GLN A 124 16.04 30.27 46.45
C GLN A 124 17.32 29.77 45.78
N GLU A 125 17.51 28.45 45.73
CA GLU A 125 18.72 27.84 45.18
C GLU A 125 18.49 27.47 43.69
N PRO A 126 19.33 27.95 42.76
CA PRO A 126 19.13 27.72 41.33
C PRO A 126 19.22 26.27 40.87
N ALA A 127 20.09 25.44 41.47
CA ALA A 127 20.23 24.04 41.07
C ALA A 127 18.96 23.23 41.40
N GLU A 128 18.27 23.55 42.49
CA GLU A 128 17.01 22.93 42.87
C GLU A 128 15.87 23.34 41.93
N VAL A 129 15.83 24.59 41.47
CA VAL A 129 14.92 25.04 40.41
C VAL A 129 15.14 24.24 39.12
N GLN A 130 16.41 24.07 38.72
CA GLN A 130 16.76 23.30 37.53
C GLN A 130 16.35 21.83 37.67
N ARG A 131 16.64 21.20 38.81
CA ARG A 131 16.26 19.80 39.10
C ARG A 131 14.76 19.59 38.95
N ILE A 132 13.94 20.49 39.51
CA ILE A 132 12.48 20.38 39.44
C ILE A 132 11.96 20.55 38.01
N LEU A 133 12.56 21.47 37.25
CA LEU A 133 12.21 21.66 35.83
C LEU A 133 12.57 20.42 35.01
N GLU A 134 13.76 19.87 35.19
CA GLU A 134 14.21 18.65 34.51
C GLU A 134 13.28 17.47 34.83
N GLU A 135 12.95 17.25 36.11
CA GLU A 135 12.02 16.20 36.52
C GLU A 135 10.61 16.36 35.93
N GLU A 136 10.10 17.59 35.82
CA GLU A 136 8.78 17.84 35.20
C GLU A 136 8.83 17.62 33.68
N ILE A 137 9.90 18.03 33.01
CA ILE A 137 10.08 17.83 31.57
C ILE A 137 10.21 16.33 31.26
N GLU A 138 11.01 15.59 32.02
CA GLU A 138 11.14 14.14 31.86
C GLU A 138 9.80 13.42 32.08
N ARG A 139 9.04 13.84 33.10
CA ARG A 139 7.68 13.32 33.34
C ARG A 139 6.75 13.56 32.14
N ILE A 140 6.74 14.76 31.57
CA ILE A 140 5.93 15.08 30.39
C ILE A 140 6.35 14.22 29.19
N CYS A 141 7.65 14.09 28.94
CA CYS A 141 8.17 13.23 27.88
C CYS A 141 7.73 11.78 28.06
N GLN A 142 7.77 11.26 29.28
CA GLN A 142 7.32 9.91 29.58
C GLN A 142 5.81 9.74 29.39
N GLU A 143 4.99 10.71 29.82
CA GLU A 143 3.54 10.70 29.62
C GLU A 143 3.12 10.73 28.14
N ILE A 144 3.91 11.40 27.29
CA ILE A 144 3.71 11.41 25.84
C ILE A 144 4.11 10.06 25.23
N ALA A 145 5.25 9.50 25.67
CA ALA A 145 5.75 8.21 25.20
C ALA A 145 4.83 7.04 25.60
N ASP A 146 4.33 7.03 26.83
CA ASP A 146 3.43 5.97 27.31
C ASP A 146 2.06 6.03 26.62
N ALA A 147 1.62 7.22 26.22
CA ALA A 147 0.41 7.38 25.41
C ALA A 147 0.57 6.82 23.98
N GLU A 148 1.79 6.53 23.52
CA GLU A 148 2.09 5.96 22.20
C GLU A 148 2.04 4.43 22.18
N ARG A 149 2.06 3.76 23.34
CA ARG A 149 2.04 2.30 23.38
C ARG A 149 0.64 1.78 22.98
N PRO A 150 0.53 1.02 21.88
CA PRO A 150 -0.75 0.47 21.41
C PRO A 150 -1.33 -0.62 22.32
#